data_AF-A0A6N0NW60-F1
#
_entry.id   AF-A0A6N0NW60-F1
#
_cell.length_a   1.000
_cell.length_b   1.000
_cell.length_c   1.000
_cell.angle_alpha   90.00
_cell.angle_beta   90.00
_cell.angle_gamma   90.00
#
_symmetry.space_group_name_H-M   'P 1'
#
loop_
_entity.id
_entity.type
_entity.pdbx_description
1 polymer ?
#
loop_
_entity_poly.entity_id
_entity_poly.type
_entity_poly.pdbx_seq_one_letter_code
_entity_poly.pdbx_strand_id
1 'polypeptide(L)'
;MTRKLKVSVISLGQPDVVVFGKDMELPAYTLSRAITSLEGRIIKILNVYEFAFLDSPYVESQNVVFLINDEGEANELSGNVRSLGINGSLFTCNDKVSIEGLKVSKFKDELCEVNLSLSLLSYVVSGTSSPRSKRISQELDFSDLSEWLNSKVSEFQPSLDLVLSPVLFPSLGVARRNLGKRVKGFYENNFSDSNVVYTGVDQLVGKRLANHVRVSGKRVKEILMDSDPLTAPIYLSIISYILKSRISGS
;
A
#
# COMPACT_ATOMS: atom_id res chain seq x y z
N MET A 1 -9.85 14.92 -9.03
CA MET A 1 -9.19 13.91 -8.18
C MET A 1 -7.75 13.67 -8.59
N THR A 2 -7.46 13.43 -9.89
CA THR A 2 -6.11 13.34 -10.46
C THR A 2 -5.19 14.50 -10.08
N ARG A 3 -5.72 15.74 -9.96
CA ARG A 3 -4.96 16.91 -9.45
C ARG A 3 -4.39 16.76 -8.03
N LYS A 4 -4.88 15.83 -7.21
CA LYS A 4 -4.35 15.53 -5.86
C LYS A 4 -3.27 14.44 -5.87
N LEU A 5 -3.13 13.70 -6.97
CA LEU A 5 -2.09 12.69 -7.13
C LEU A 5 -0.80 13.40 -7.53
N LYS A 6 0.27 13.14 -6.78
CA LYS A 6 1.58 13.76 -6.99
C LYS A 6 2.67 12.70 -6.81
N VAL A 7 3.48 12.52 -7.86
CA VAL A 7 4.71 11.73 -7.79
C VAL A 7 5.84 12.67 -7.44
N SER A 8 6.41 12.51 -6.25
CA SER A 8 7.58 13.25 -5.82
C SER A 8 8.85 12.49 -6.18
N VAL A 9 9.90 13.20 -6.56
CA VAL A 9 11.22 12.58 -6.76
C VAL A 9 11.77 12.16 -5.39
N ILE A 10 11.99 10.86 -5.24
CA ILE A 10 12.61 10.28 -4.04
C ILE A 10 14.03 9.85 -4.37
N SER A 11 14.96 10.12 -3.46
CA SER A 11 16.32 9.60 -3.51
C SER A 11 16.56 8.72 -2.29
N LEU A 12 16.66 7.42 -2.55
CA LEU A 12 17.00 6.36 -1.62
C LEU A 12 18.33 5.75 -2.05
N GLY A 13 19.13 5.29 -1.08
CA GLY A 13 20.19 4.30 -1.35
C GLY A 13 19.58 2.94 -1.73
N GLN A 14 20.37 1.87 -1.75
CA GLN A 14 19.81 0.52 -1.90
C GLN A 14 19.26 0.04 -0.55
N PRO A 15 17.94 -0.05 -0.33
CA PRO A 15 17.41 -0.40 0.97
C PRO A 15 17.48 -1.92 1.19
N ASP A 16 17.94 -2.35 2.36
CA ASP A 16 17.99 -3.77 2.74
C ASP A 16 16.75 -4.20 3.52
N VAL A 17 16.20 -3.26 4.28
CA VAL A 17 15.05 -3.47 5.15
C VAL A 17 14.06 -2.33 5.00
N VAL A 18 12.78 -2.68 4.91
CA VAL A 18 11.64 -1.77 4.97
C VAL A 18 10.93 -2.02 6.30
N VAL A 19 10.89 -1.00 7.14
CA VAL A 19 10.19 -1.04 8.43
C VAL A 19 8.92 -0.21 8.29
N PHE A 20 7.77 -0.77 8.66
CA PHE A 20 6.51 -0.06 8.57
C PHE A 20 5.74 -0.04 9.89
N GLY A 21 5.13 1.09 10.16
CA GLY A 21 4.24 1.31 11.28
C GLY A 21 2.79 1.08 10.89
N LYS A 22 1.90 1.30 11.85
CA LYS A 22 0.46 1.27 11.60
C LYS A 22 0.08 2.21 10.44
N ASP A 23 -0.85 1.75 9.61
CA ASP A 23 -1.44 2.52 8.51
C ASP A 23 -0.49 2.86 7.33
N MET A 24 0.74 2.33 7.35
CA MET A 24 1.79 2.52 6.33
C MET A 24 2.09 1.26 5.52
N GLU A 25 1.19 0.27 5.52
CA GLU A 25 1.35 -1.00 4.79
C GLU A 25 1.40 -0.77 3.28
N LEU A 26 0.55 0.11 2.74
CA LEU A 26 0.48 0.39 1.31
C LEU A 26 1.85 0.78 0.73
N PRO A 27 2.54 1.84 1.20
CA PRO A 27 3.85 2.20 0.65
C PRO A 27 4.93 1.16 0.96
N ALA A 28 4.87 0.48 2.10
CA ALA A 28 5.88 -0.50 2.50
C ALA A 28 5.91 -1.73 1.59
N TYR A 29 4.73 -2.33 1.40
CA TYR A 29 4.59 -3.47 0.50
C TYR A 29 4.78 -3.05 -0.97
N THR A 30 4.42 -1.81 -1.34
CA THR A 30 4.69 -1.29 -2.69
C THR A 30 6.19 -1.28 -2.96
N LEU A 31 6.99 -0.68 -2.08
CA LEU A 31 8.45 -0.61 -2.24
C LEU A 31 9.08 -2.01 -2.24
N SER A 32 8.74 -2.84 -1.25
CA SER A 32 9.30 -4.19 -1.12
C SER A 32 8.99 -5.09 -2.31
N ARG A 33 7.74 -5.11 -2.76
CA ARG A 33 7.34 -5.90 -3.92
C ARG A 33 7.93 -5.34 -5.22
N ALA A 34 8.04 -4.02 -5.34
CA ALA A 34 8.65 -3.40 -6.53
C ALA A 34 10.13 -3.81 -6.65
N ILE A 35 10.91 -3.65 -5.58
CA ILE A 35 12.32 -4.05 -5.57
C ILE A 35 12.47 -5.55 -5.86
N THR A 36 11.73 -6.39 -5.14
CA THR A 36 11.82 -7.85 -5.31
C THR A 36 11.46 -8.27 -6.73
N SER A 37 10.41 -7.69 -7.32
CA SER A 37 9.88 -8.16 -8.60
C SER A 37 10.50 -7.49 -9.83
N LEU A 38 11.09 -6.30 -9.70
CA LEU A 38 11.71 -5.56 -10.81
C LEU A 38 13.24 -5.63 -10.78
N GLU A 39 13.86 -5.68 -9.60
CA GLU A 39 15.32 -5.79 -9.44
C GLU A 39 15.76 -7.24 -9.15
N GLY A 40 14.83 -8.13 -8.78
CA GLY A 40 15.16 -9.51 -8.39
C GLY A 40 15.83 -9.61 -7.02
N ARG A 41 15.84 -8.52 -6.25
CA ARG A 41 16.53 -8.42 -4.96
C ARG A 41 15.56 -8.57 -3.80
N ILE A 42 15.79 -9.56 -2.95
CA ILE A 42 14.95 -9.78 -1.77
C ILE A 42 15.31 -8.73 -0.70
N ILE A 43 14.31 -8.03 -0.19
CA ILE A 43 14.46 -7.12 0.95
C ILE A 43 13.58 -7.57 2.10
N LYS A 44 14.05 -7.41 3.34
CA LYS A 44 13.20 -7.70 4.50
C LYS A 44 12.11 -6.63 4.61
N ILE A 45 10.90 -7.05 4.95
CA ILE A 45 9.81 -6.15 5.32
C ILE A 45 9.34 -6.56 6.71
N LEU A 46 9.38 -5.62 7.65
CA LEU A 46 9.11 -5.88 9.06
C LEU A 46 8.17 -4.81 9.59
N ASN A 47 7.23 -5.20 10.46
CA ASN A 47 6.51 -4.19 11.23
C ASN A 47 7.45 -3.55 12.27
N VAL A 48 7.06 -2.37 12.78
CA VAL A 48 7.89 -1.59 13.72
C VAL A 48 8.36 -2.42 14.93
N TYR A 49 7.49 -3.26 15.49
CA TYR A 49 7.79 -4.05 16.69
C TYR A 49 8.69 -5.25 16.38
N GLU A 50 8.49 -5.91 15.24
CA GLU A 50 9.39 -6.96 14.76
C GLU A 50 10.80 -6.41 14.57
N PHE A 51 10.91 -5.24 13.93
CA PHE A 51 12.21 -4.60 13.76
C PHE A 51 12.82 -4.19 15.10
N ALA A 52 12.04 -3.51 15.95
CA ALA A 52 12.55 -2.98 17.21
C ALA A 52 13.01 -4.08 18.18
N PHE A 53 12.25 -5.17 18.30
CA PHE A 53 12.50 -6.18 19.34
C PHE A 53 13.19 -7.44 18.84
N LEU A 54 13.08 -7.78 17.55
CA LEU A 54 13.52 -9.08 17.03
C LEU A 54 14.61 -9.01 15.96
N ASP A 55 14.71 -7.92 15.18
CA ASP A 55 15.74 -7.79 14.13
C ASP A 55 16.87 -6.84 14.53
N SER A 56 16.55 -5.59 14.89
CA SER A 56 17.56 -4.54 15.12
C SER A 56 18.64 -4.89 16.15
N PRO A 57 18.39 -5.61 17.26
CA PRO A 57 19.45 -5.96 18.21
C PRO A 57 20.48 -6.96 17.67
N TYR A 58 20.20 -7.64 16.55
CA TYR A 58 20.96 -8.78 16.07
C TYR A 58 21.58 -8.56 14.68
N VAL A 59 21.38 -7.41 14.05
CA VAL A 59 21.89 -7.15 12.70
C VAL A 59 22.66 -5.84 12.64
N GLU A 60 23.93 -5.94 12.24
CA GLU A 60 24.77 -4.78 12.03
C GLU A 60 24.56 -4.18 10.64
N SER A 61 24.53 -2.84 10.56
CA SER A 61 24.69 -2.05 9.33
C SER A 61 23.76 -2.43 8.17
N GLN A 62 22.50 -1.97 8.25
CA GLN A 62 21.53 -2.02 7.15
C GLN A 62 21.16 -0.61 6.71
N ASN A 63 20.92 -0.41 5.42
CA ASN A 63 20.23 0.78 4.96
C ASN A 63 18.72 0.58 5.12
N VAL A 64 18.14 1.20 6.14
CA VAL A 64 16.74 0.98 6.53
C VAL A 64 15.84 2.09 5.99
N VAL A 65 14.70 1.70 5.41
CA VAL A 65 13.63 2.63 5.03
C VAL A 65 12.49 2.49 6.03
N PHE A 66 12.30 3.52 6.84
CA PHE A 66 11.23 3.62 7.81
C PHE A 66 10.01 4.29 7.19
N LEU A 67 8.85 3.65 7.30
CA LEU A 67 7.54 4.13 6.87
C LEU A 67 6.63 4.19 8.09
N ILE A 68 6.75 5.28 8.86
CA ILE A 68 6.12 5.42 10.18
C ILE A 68 5.22 6.64 10.18
N ASN A 69 4.00 6.51 10.70
CA ASN A 69 3.03 7.60 10.78
C ASN A 69 2.58 7.95 12.21
N ASP A 70 2.79 7.02 13.15
CA ASP A 70 2.47 7.20 14.55
C ASP A 70 3.66 7.79 15.35
N GLU A 71 3.38 8.76 16.21
CA GLU A 71 4.39 9.43 17.02
C GLU A 71 4.91 8.53 18.14
N GLY A 72 4.06 7.66 18.71
CA GLY A 72 4.45 6.68 19.71
C GLY A 72 5.43 5.65 19.13
N GLU A 73 5.09 5.08 17.98
CA GLU A 73 5.98 4.15 17.25
C GLU A 73 7.35 4.80 16.93
N ALA A 74 7.35 6.08 16.51
CA ALA A 74 8.58 6.81 16.25
C ALA A 74 9.42 7.04 17.51
N ASN A 75 8.79 7.35 18.63
CA ASN A 75 9.46 7.53 19.92
C ASN A 75 10.08 6.23 20.41
N GLU A 76 9.38 5.10 20.27
CA GLU A 76 9.90 3.77 20.62
C GLU A 76 11.10 3.38 19.75
N LEU A 77 11.05 3.65 18.44
CA LEU A 77 12.17 3.40 17.53
C LEU A 77 13.39 4.30 17.77
N SER A 78 13.18 5.51 18.29
CA SER A 78 14.25 6.50 18.45
C SER A 78 15.37 6.00 19.37
N GLY A 79 15.01 5.24 20.42
CA GLY A 79 15.97 4.60 21.31
C GLY A 79 16.87 3.61 20.57
N ASN A 80 16.27 2.76 19.73
CA ASN A 80 16.99 1.76 18.94
C ASN A 80 17.88 2.40 17.88
N VAL A 81 17.33 3.33 17.10
CA VAL A 81 18.07 4.00 16.02
C VAL A 81 19.33 4.66 16.55
N ARG A 82 19.20 5.39 17.66
CA ARG A 82 20.33 6.08 18.30
C ARG A 82 21.32 5.09 18.93
N SER A 83 20.83 4.12 19.70
CA SER A 83 21.70 3.24 20.49
C SER A 83 22.46 2.23 19.63
N LEU A 84 21.87 1.81 18.52
CA LEU A 84 22.44 0.81 17.61
C LEU A 84 23.09 1.44 16.37
N GLY A 85 23.08 2.78 16.26
CA GLY A 85 23.69 3.50 15.13
C GLY A 85 23.04 3.18 13.78
N ILE A 86 21.73 3.01 13.77
CA ILE A 86 20.99 2.62 12.55
C ILE A 86 20.92 3.80 11.60
N ASN A 87 21.37 3.60 10.36
CA ASN A 87 21.29 4.59 9.30
C ASN A 87 20.10 4.31 8.38
N GLY A 88 19.39 5.36 7.98
CA GLY A 88 18.22 5.18 7.15
C GLY A 88 17.48 6.46 6.77
N SER A 89 16.40 6.26 6.02
CA SER A 89 15.46 7.32 5.65
C SER A 89 14.10 7.07 6.27
N LEU A 90 13.47 8.12 6.80
CA LEU A 90 12.13 8.10 7.37
C LEU A 90 11.16 8.79 6.41
N PHE A 91 10.11 8.10 6.00
CA PHE A 91 9.00 8.63 5.24
C PHE A 91 7.74 8.60 6.10
N THR A 92 7.05 9.73 6.17
CA THR A 92 5.88 9.88 7.02
C THR A 92 4.81 10.75 6.40
N CYS A 93 3.55 10.50 6.77
CA CYS A 93 2.38 11.31 6.46
C CYS A 93 2.00 12.26 7.61
N ASN A 94 2.78 12.28 8.69
CA ASN A 94 2.52 13.04 9.89
C ASN A 94 3.66 14.02 10.16
N ASP A 95 3.33 15.32 10.20
CA ASP A 95 4.32 16.37 10.39
C ASP A 95 5.00 16.34 11.77
N LYS A 96 4.41 15.66 12.77
CA LYS A 96 4.97 15.51 14.12
C LYS A 96 5.97 14.37 14.22
N VAL A 97 5.93 13.41 13.30
CA VAL A 97 6.83 12.26 13.31
C VAL A 97 8.22 12.67 12.87
N SER A 98 9.20 12.36 13.71
CA SER A 98 10.62 12.59 13.50
C SER A 98 11.41 11.61 14.34
N ILE A 99 12.53 11.12 13.80
CA ILE A 99 13.49 10.29 14.53
C ILE A 99 14.87 10.92 14.31
N GLU A 100 15.55 11.27 15.39
CA GLU A 100 16.89 11.85 15.32
C GLU A 100 17.88 10.88 14.65
N GLY A 101 18.74 11.39 13.78
CA GLY A 101 19.71 10.59 13.03
C GLY A 101 19.21 10.02 11.70
N LEU A 102 17.91 10.14 11.39
CA LEU A 102 17.36 9.71 10.09
C LEU A 102 17.11 10.87 9.14
N LYS A 103 17.24 10.62 7.83
CA LYS A 103 16.81 11.58 6.79
C LYS A 103 15.28 11.54 6.67
N VAL A 104 14.60 12.61 7.10
CA VAL A 104 13.12 12.66 7.12
C VAL A 104 12.56 13.27 5.84
N SER A 105 11.64 12.56 5.19
CA SER A 105 10.85 13.01 4.04
C SER A 105 9.36 13.00 4.40
N LYS A 106 8.76 14.19 4.48
CA LYS A 106 7.36 14.35 4.88
C LYS A 106 6.47 14.50 3.66
N PHE A 107 5.42 13.68 3.60
CA PHE A 107 4.38 13.76 2.60
C PHE A 107 3.13 14.34 3.27
N LYS A 108 2.38 15.16 2.53
CA LYS A 108 1.19 15.85 3.02
C LYS A 108 -0.03 15.47 2.17
N ASP A 109 -1.20 15.91 2.60
CA ASP A 109 -2.51 15.73 1.97
C ASP A 109 -3.22 14.41 2.31
N GLU A 110 -4.54 14.37 2.06
CA GLU A 110 -5.44 13.23 2.37
C GLU A 110 -5.11 11.95 1.56
N LEU A 111 -4.29 12.06 0.51
CA LEU A 111 -3.81 10.94 -0.31
C LEU A 111 -2.32 10.67 -0.09
N CYS A 112 -1.79 11.02 1.09
CA CYS A 112 -0.37 10.95 1.38
C CYS A 112 0.22 9.55 1.14
N GLU A 113 -0.40 8.49 1.65
CA GLU A 113 0.07 7.11 1.54
C GLU A 113 0.05 6.64 0.07
N VAL A 114 -0.95 7.10 -0.69
CA VAL A 114 -1.05 6.85 -2.14
C VAL A 114 0.08 7.56 -2.88
N ASN A 115 0.29 8.85 -2.62
CA ASN A 115 1.34 9.65 -3.25
C ASN A 115 2.73 9.12 -2.92
N LEU A 116 2.96 8.72 -1.67
CA LEU A 116 4.20 8.09 -1.23
C LEU A 116 4.41 6.75 -1.95
N SER A 117 3.39 5.91 -2.06
CA SER A 117 3.46 4.62 -2.78
C SER A 117 3.80 4.82 -4.26
N LEU A 118 3.15 5.78 -4.92
CA LEU A 118 3.44 6.13 -6.32
C LEU A 118 4.87 6.67 -6.49
N SER A 119 5.34 7.49 -5.55
CA SER A 119 6.69 8.05 -5.55
C SER A 119 7.76 6.97 -5.36
N LEU A 120 7.53 6.02 -4.44
CA LEU A 120 8.41 4.88 -4.21
C LEU A 120 8.43 3.92 -5.40
N LEU A 121 7.27 3.63 -5.99
CA LEU A 121 7.19 2.81 -7.19
C LEU A 121 7.91 3.46 -8.37
N SER A 122 7.71 4.77 -8.56
CA SER A 122 8.40 5.56 -9.59
C SER A 122 9.92 5.51 -9.42
N TYR A 123 10.43 5.64 -8.18
CA TYR A 123 11.85 5.49 -7.88
C TYR A 123 12.40 4.14 -8.37
N VAL A 124 11.77 3.01 -8.03
CA VAL A 124 12.24 1.68 -8.43
C VAL A 124 12.13 1.46 -9.94
N VAL A 125 11.02 1.89 -10.54
CA VAL A 125 10.78 1.77 -11.99
C VAL A 125 11.82 2.57 -12.77
N SER A 126 12.17 3.77 -12.32
CA SER A 126 13.18 4.61 -12.98
C SER A 126 14.58 4.00 -12.98
N GLY A 127 14.89 3.14 -12.00
CA GLY A 127 16.17 2.42 -11.90
C GLY A 127 16.23 1.13 -12.72
N THR A 128 15.15 0.72 -13.40
CA THR A 128 15.06 -0.59 -14.08
C THR A 128 14.58 -0.47 -15.53
N SER A 129 15.16 -1.27 -16.44
CA SER A 129 14.88 -1.18 -17.88
C SER A 129 14.04 -2.33 -18.46
N SER A 130 13.38 -3.11 -17.61
CA SER A 130 12.61 -4.29 -18.04
C SER A 130 11.34 -3.91 -18.85
N PRO A 131 10.81 -4.80 -19.71
CA PRO A 131 9.54 -4.55 -20.39
C PRO A 131 8.38 -4.28 -19.41
N ARG A 132 8.40 -4.91 -18.23
CA ARG A 132 7.40 -4.68 -17.19
C ARG A 132 7.55 -3.30 -16.55
N SER A 133 8.78 -2.84 -16.24
CA SER A 133 8.99 -1.50 -15.68
C SER A 133 8.54 -0.41 -16.63
N LYS A 134 8.75 -0.57 -17.95
CA LYS A 134 8.21 0.34 -18.97
C LYS A 134 6.69 0.43 -18.95
N ARG A 135 5.98 -0.70 -18.84
CA ARG A 135 4.51 -0.72 -18.73
C ARG A 135 4.02 -0.04 -17.45
N ILE A 136 4.66 -0.32 -16.31
CA ILE A 136 4.32 0.35 -15.04
C ILE A 136 4.58 1.85 -15.15
N SER A 137 5.67 2.27 -15.80
CA SER A 137 5.94 3.69 -16.03
C SER A 137 4.86 4.37 -16.86
N GLN A 138 4.23 3.65 -17.80
CA GLN A 138 3.08 4.15 -18.57
C GLN A 138 1.82 4.21 -17.70
N GLU A 139 1.59 3.22 -16.82
CA GLU A 139 0.50 3.23 -15.82
C GLU A 139 0.63 4.38 -14.79
N LEU A 140 1.84 4.89 -14.59
CA LEU A 140 2.12 6.07 -13.76
C LEU A 140 1.89 7.40 -14.49
N ASP A 141 1.55 7.38 -15.78
CA ASP A 141 0.98 8.54 -16.46
C ASP A 141 -0.52 8.65 -16.12
N PHE A 142 -0.88 9.73 -15.43
CA PHE A 142 -2.24 9.92 -14.91
C PHE A 142 -3.17 10.69 -15.86
N SER A 143 -2.74 10.95 -17.10
CA SER A 143 -3.55 11.62 -18.12
C SER A 143 -4.94 10.98 -18.29
N ASP A 144 -4.99 9.66 -18.46
CA ASP A 144 -6.24 8.91 -18.69
C ASP A 144 -6.77 8.22 -17.43
N LEU A 145 -6.06 8.32 -16.30
CA LEU A 145 -6.38 7.60 -15.06
C LEU A 145 -7.80 7.91 -14.55
N SER A 146 -8.29 9.14 -14.73
CA SER A 146 -9.63 9.50 -14.27
C SER A 146 -10.75 8.76 -15.00
N GLU A 147 -10.60 8.52 -16.29
CA GLU A 147 -11.60 7.81 -17.08
C GLU A 147 -11.65 6.34 -16.66
N TRP A 148 -10.48 5.71 -16.58
CA TRP A 148 -10.36 4.33 -16.11
C TRP A 148 -10.92 4.17 -14.69
N LEU A 149 -10.57 5.06 -13.75
CA LEU A 149 -11.09 5.01 -12.38
C LEU A 149 -12.61 5.14 -12.34
N ASN A 150 -13.20 6.05 -13.12
CA ASN A 150 -14.66 6.23 -13.14
C ASN A 150 -15.38 4.99 -13.69
N SER A 151 -14.84 4.40 -14.77
CA SER A 151 -15.32 3.13 -15.30
C SER A 151 -15.22 2.03 -14.24
N LYS A 152 -14.07 1.90 -13.58
CA LYS A 152 -13.84 0.88 -12.56
C LYS A 152 -14.73 1.03 -11.33
N VAL A 153 -14.90 2.24 -10.83
CA VAL A 153 -15.80 2.55 -9.70
C VAL A 153 -17.24 2.16 -10.02
N SER A 154 -17.69 2.25 -11.28
CA SER A 154 -19.05 1.87 -11.67
C SER A 154 -19.33 0.37 -11.58
N GLU A 155 -18.28 -0.47 -11.56
CA GLU A 155 -18.42 -1.93 -11.39
C GLU A 155 -18.78 -2.31 -9.95
N PHE A 156 -18.40 -1.48 -8.98
CA PHE A 156 -18.63 -1.73 -7.56
C PHE A 156 -20.10 -1.48 -7.20
N GLN A 157 -20.68 -2.37 -6.39
CA GLN A 157 -21.99 -2.17 -5.81
C GLN A 157 -21.84 -1.48 -4.44
N PRO A 158 -22.26 -0.21 -4.27
CA PRO A 158 -22.02 0.55 -3.02
C PRO A 158 -22.73 -0.03 -1.78
N SER A 159 -23.80 -0.79 -1.99
CA SER A 159 -24.54 -1.48 -0.92
C SER A 159 -23.85 -2.74 -0.41
N LEU A 160 -22.83 -3.23 -1.11
CA LEU A 160 -22.06 -4.41 -0.69
C LEU A 160 -20.78 -4.01 0.02
N ASP A 161 -20.33 -4.85 0.96
CA ASP A 161 -19.03 -4.72 1.61
C ASP A 161 -17.89 -5.03 0.63
N LEU A 162 -16.64 -4.86 1.03
CA LEU A 162 -15.46 -5.14 0.23
C LEU A 162 -14.65 -6.26 0.87
N VAL A 163 -14.32 -7.28 0.09
CA VAL A 163 -13.41 -8.34 0.49
C VAL A 163 -12.23 -8.35 -0.47
N LEU A 164 -11.04 -8.16 0.08
CA LEU A 164 -9.82 -7.97 -0.68
C LEU A 164 -9.01 -9.26 -0.77
N SER A 165 -8.55 -9.60 -1.97
CA SER A 165 -7.61 -10.69 -2.17
C SER A 165 -6.21 -10.38 -1.59
N PRO A 166 -5.32 -11.40 -1.45
CA PRO A 166 -4.01 -11.21 -0.84
C PRO A 166 -3.11 -10.18 -1.55
N VAL A 167 -3.19 -10.08 -2.89
CA VAL A 167 -2.40 -9.08 -3.63
C VAL A 167 -2.81 -7.67 -3.23
N LEU A 168 -4.10 -7.45 -2.98
CA LEU A 168 -4.70 -6.17 -2.61
C LEU A 168 -4.61 -5.86 -1.11
N PHE A 169 -4.14 -6.80 -0.28
CA PHE A 169 -4.02 -6.61 1.17
C PHE A 169 -3.31 -5.30 1.59
N PRO A 170 -2.26 -4.80 0.90
CA PRO A 170 -1.63 -3.54 1.27
C PRO A 170 -2.58 -2.33 1.29
N SER A 171 -3.68 -2.36 0.54
CA SER A 171 -4.66 -1.27 0.54
C SER A 171 -5.65 -1.33 1.71
N LEU A 172 -5.65 -2.40 2.52
CA LEU A 172 -6.67 -2.68 3.52
C LEU A 172 -6.81 -1.56 4.55
N GLY A 173 -5.69 -1.08 5.11
CA GLY A 173 -5.69 0.02 6.09
C GLY A 173 -6.33 1.29 5.52
N VAL A 174 -5.86 1.74 4.35
CA VAL A 174 -6.40 2.92 3.65
C VAL A 174 -7.88 2.75 3.33
N ALA A 175 -8.27 1.60 2.78
CA ALA A 175 -9.65 1.32 2.43
C ALA A 175 -10.59 1.32 3.65
N ARG A 176 -10.13 0.79 4.79
CA ARG A 176 -10.88 0.84 6.07
C ARG A 176 -11.02 2.24 6.62
N ARG A 177 -9.99 3.08 6.54
CA ARG A 177 -10.10 4.49 6.94
C ARG A 177 -11.15 5.23 6.10
N ASN A 178 -11.29 4.87 4.83
CA ASN A 178 -12.24 5.50 3.92
C ASN A 178 -13.66 4.96 4.03
N LEU A 179 -13.83 3.64 4.18
CA LEU A 179 -15.13 2.96 4.05
C LEU A 179 -15.60 2.26 5.34
N GLY A 180 -14.82 2.37 6.41
CA GLY A 180 -15.12 1.80 7.72
C GLY A 180 -14.97 0.28 7.78
N LYS A 181 -15.75 -0.35 8.67
CA LYS A 181 -15.76 -1.81 8.93
C LYS A 181 -16.26 -2.66 7.76
N ARG A 182 -16.70 -2.02 6.67
CA ARG A 182 -17.19 -2.66 5.44
C ARG A 182 -16.08 -3.28 4.60
N VAL A 183 -14.80 -3.14 4.99
CA VAL A 183 -13.66 -3.71 4.27
C VAL A 183 -13.03 -4.85 5.08
N LYS A 184 -12.89 -6.02 4.47
CA LYS A 184 -12.30 -7.23 5.04
C LYS A 184 -11.14 -7.73 4.19
N GLY A 185 -10.09 -8.22 4.83
CA GLY A 185 -9.02 -8.95 4.18
C GLY A 185 -9.39 -10.41 3.91
N PHE A 186 -8.58 -11.05 3.07
CA PHE A 186 -8.72 -12.47 2.70
C PHE A 186 -8.74 -13.44 3.89
N TYR A 187 -7.96 -13.16 4.94
CA TYR A 187 -7.81 -14.03 6.12
C TYR A 187 -8.87 -13.82 7.20
N GLU A 188 -9.84 -12.93 6.97
CA GLU A 188 -10.91 -12.68 7.91
C GLU A 188 -12.10 -13.61 7.70
N ASN A 189 -12.98 -13.68 8.71
CA ASN A 189 -14.16 -14.55 8.70
C ASN A 189 -15.46 -13.74 8.68
N ASN A 190 -16.60 -14.45 8.58
CA ASN A 190 -17.96 -13.92 8.68
C ASN A 190 -18.30 -12.90 7.59
N PHE A 191 -18.13 -13.26 6.33
CA PHE A 191 -18.44 -12.39 5.20
C PHE A 191 -19.94 -12.08 5.09
N SER A 192 -20.23 -10.81 4.78
CA SER A 192 -21.54 -10.26 4.42
C SER A 192 -21.72 -10.27 2.90
N ASP A 193 -22.82 -9.72 2.39
CA ASP A 193 -22.93 -9.46 0.95
C ASP A 193 -21.80 -8.54 0.50
N SER A 194 -21.02 -8.98 -0.49
CA SER A 194 -19.68 -8.42 -0.73
C SER A 194 -19.33 -8.23 -2.22
N ASN A 195 -18.65 -7.13 -2.52
CA ASN A 195 -17.74 -7.01 -3.65
C ASN A 195 -16.45 -7.76 -3.31
N VAL A 196 -16.16 -8.85 -4.02
CA VAL A 196 -14.91 -9.60 -3.89
C VAL A 196 -13.95 -9.08 -4.95
N VAL A 197 -12.90 -8.40 -4.50
CA VAL A 197 -11.94 -7.69 -5.34
C VAL A 197 -10.66 -8.51 -5.45
N TYR A 198 -10.19 -8.75 -6.66
CA TYR A 198 -8.96 -9.50 -6.95
C TYR A 198 -8.28 -8.99 -8.22
N THR A 199 -7.07 -9.45 -8.48
CA THR A 199 -6.28 -9.14 -9.68
C THR A 199 -6.20 -10.34 -10.62
N GLY A 200 -5.58 -10.18 -11.80
CA GLY A 200 -5.34 -11.30 -12.71
C GLY A 200 -4.47 -12.39 -12.10
N VAL A 201 -3.44 -12.03 -11.32
CA VAL A 201 -2.47 -13.00 -10.78
C VAL A 201 -3.01 -13.83 -9.62
N ASP A 202 -4.01 -13.33 -8.89
CA ASP A 202 -4.67 -14.03 -7.79
C ASP A 202 -6.15 -14.32 -8.06
N GLN A 203 -6.53 -14.36 -9.34
CA GLN A 203 -7.91 -14.62 -9.77
C GLN A 203 -8.48 -15.93 -9.22
N LEU A 204 -7.69 -17.01 -9.17
CA LEU A 204 -8.15 -18.28 -8.61
C LEU A 204 -8.46 -18.17 -7.11
N VAL A 205 -7.66 -17.40 -6.38
CA VAL A 205 -7.88 -17.14 -4.95
C VAL A 205 -9.13 -16.28 -4.76
N GLY A 206 -9.28 -15.22 -5.56
CA GLY A 206 -10.47 -14.36 -5.57
C GLY A 206 -11.76 -15.12 -5.89
N LYS A 207 -11.75 -15.96 -6.93
CA LYS A 207 -12.89 -16.81 -7.31
C LYS A 207 -13.27 -17.81 -6.24
N ARG A 208 -12.28 -18.43 -5.57
CA ARG A 208 -12.53 -19.33 -4.44
C ARG A 208 -13.20 -18.60 -3.29
N LEU A 209 -12.73 -17.41 -2.96
CA LEU A 209 -13.35 -16.55 -1.95
C LEU A 209 -14.77 -16.16 -2.33
N ALA A 210 -14.99 -15.72 -3.57
CA ALA A 210 -16.32 -15.41 -4.09
C ALA A 210 -17.28 -16.59 -3.98
N ASN A 211 -16.83 -17.79 -4.35
CA ASN A 211 -17.63 -19.01 -4.21
C ASN A 211 -17.91 -19.35 -2.75
N HIS A 212 -16.95 -19.21 -1.85
CA HIS A 212 -17.15 -19.43 -0.42
C HIS A 212 -18.24 -18.50 0.16
N VAL A 213 -18.21 -17.22 -0.21
CA VAL A 213 -19.22 -16.23 0.22
C VAL A 213 -20.60 -16.56 -0.38
N ARG A 214 -20.67 -16.97 -1.66
CA ARG A 214 -21.92 -17.40 -2.31
C ARG A 214 -22.55 -18.62 -1.65
N VAL A 215 -21.76 -19.65 -1.37
CA VAL A 215 -22.22 -20.90 -0.73
C VAL A 215 -22.76 -20.62 0.67
N SER A 216 -22.29 -19.55 1.32
CA SER A 216 -22.82 -19.05 2.61
C SER A 216 -24.14 -18.27 2.48
N GLY A 217 -24.79 -18.29 1.31
CA GLY A 217 -26.08 -17.64 1.04
C GLY A 217 -26.00 -16.12 0.88
N LYS A 218 -24.80 -15.56 0.63
CA LYS A 218 -24.59 -14.12 0.48
C LYS A 218 -24.51 -13.71 -0.98
N ARG A 219 -24.88 -12.46 -1.28
CA ARG A 219 -24.72 -11.87 -2.61
C ARG A 219 -23.25 -11.51 -2.84
N VAL A 220 -22.75 -11.85 -4.02
CA VAL A 220 -21.34 -11.59 -4.38
C VAL A 220 -21.25 -10.96 -5.75
N LYS A 221 -20.60 -9.80 -5.80
CA LYS A 221 -20.12 -9.19 -7.03
C LYS A 221 -18.61 -9.39 -7.12
N GLU A 222 -18.15 -10.03 -8.18
CA GLU A 222 -16.71 -10.16 -8.44
C GLU A 222 -16.21 -8.90 -9.17
N ILE A 223 -15.09 -8.36 -8.71
CA ILE A 223 -14.42 -7.19 -9.30
C ILE A 223 -12.98 -7.56 -9.62
N LEU A 224 -12.64 -7.53 -10.92
CA LEU A 224 -11.28 -7.76 -11.39
C LEU A 224 -10.55 -6.41 -11.54
N MET A 225 -9.51 -6.18 -10.75
CA MET A 225 -8.56 -5.08 -10.92
C MET A 225 -7.58 -5.43 -12.04
N ASP A 226 -7.90 -5.00 -13.25
CA ASP A 226 -7.08 -5.22 -14.46
C ASP A 226 -5.97 -4.16 -14.54
N SER A 227 -4.94 -4.34 -13.72
CA SER A 227 -3.76 -3.48 -13.57
C SER A 227 -2.59 -4.31 -13.03
N ASP A 228 -1.34 -3.83 -13.16
CA ASP A 228 -0.20 -4.55 -12.60
C ASP A 228 -0.37 -4.81 -11.08
N PRO A 229 0.02 -5.98 -10.55
CA PRO A 229 -0.07 -6.27 -9.12
C PRO A 229 0.62 -5.25 -8.18
N LEU A 230 1.56 -4.45 -8.69
CA LEU A 230 2.21 -3.36 -7.95
C LEU A 230 1.35 -2.09 -7.89
N THR A 231 0.57 -1.80 -8.93
CA THR A 231 -0.31 -0.62 -9.02
C THR A 231 -1.71 -0.91 -8.49
N ALA A 232 -2.18 -2.14 -8.57
CA ALA A 232 -3.54 -2.53 -8.19
C ALA A 232 -3.94 -2.14 -6.75
N PRO A 233 -3.10 -2.34 -5.70
CA PRO A 233 -3.45 -1.89 -4.35
C PRO A 233 -3.54 -0.36 -4.25
N ILE A 234 -2.67 0.36 -4.95
CA ILE A 234 -2.67 1.82 -4.99
C ILE A 234 -3.97 2.33 -5.64
N TYR A 235 -4.35 1.74 -6.77
CA TYR A 235 -5.59 2.07 -7.47
C TYR A 235 -6.82 1.72 -6.63
N LEU A 236 -6.82 0.61 -5.91
CA LEU A 236 -7.90 0.28 -4.99
C LEU A 236 -8.00 1.28 -3.82
N SER A 237 -6.87 1.76 -3.30
CA SER A 237 -6.86 2.84 -2.30
C SER A 237 -7.49 4.13 -2.85
N ILE A 238 -7.17 4.50 -4.10
CA ILE A 238 -7.80 5.62 -4.80
C ILE A 238 -9.31 5.38 -4.98
N ILE A 239 -9.72 4.20 -5.45
CA ILE A 239 -11.14 3.82 -5.60
C ILE A 239 -11.88 3.94 -4.26
N SER A 240 -11.29 3.48 -3.16
CA SER A 240 -11.91 3.55 -1.84
C SER A 240 -12.19 4.99 -1.41
N TYR A 241 -11.31 5.93 -1.79
CA TYR A 241 -11.52 7.36 -1.57
C TYR A 241 -12.68 7.91 -2.39
N ILE A 242 -12.79 7.53 -3.67
CA ILE A 242 -13.91 7.93 -4.52
C ILE A 242 -15.22 7.43 -3.93
N LEU A 243 -15.27 6.15 -3.54
CA LEU A 243 -16.45 5.53 -2.95
C LEU A 243 -16.88 6.24 -1.65
N LYS A 244 -15.94 6.62 -0.78
CA LYS A 244 -16.22 7.42 0.43
C LYS A 244 -16.96 8.71 0.07
N SER A 245 -16.47 9.46 -0.92
CA SER A 245 -17.09 10.73 -1.32
C SER A 245 -18.51 10.56 -1.88
N ARG A 246 -18.81 9.42 -2.51
CA ARG A 246 -20.16 9.10 -3.02
C ARG A 246 -21.13 8.67 -1.93
N ILE A 247 -20.65 7.99 -0.89
CA ILE A 247 -21.47 7.51 0.24
C ILE A 247 -21.76 8.65 1.23
N SER A 248 -20.81 9.58 1.45
CA SER A 248 -21.02 10.72 2.34
C SER A 248 -21.86 11.86 1.72
N GLY A 249 -22.05 11.85 0.40
CA GLY A 249 -22.86 12.82 -0.34
C GLY A 249 -24.28 12.35 -0.67
N SER A 250 -24.68 11.17 -0.18
CA SER A 250 -26.02 10.57 -0.29
C SER A 250 -26.68 10.50 1.08
#